data_AF-A0A103XP74-F1
#
_entry.id   AF-A0A103XP74-F1
#
_cell.length_a   1.000
_cell.length_b   1.000
_cell.length_c   1.000
_cell.angle_alpha   90.00
_cell.angle_beta   90.00
_cell.angle_gamma   90.00
#
_symmetry.space_group_name_H-M   'P 1'
#
loop_
_entity.id
_entity.type
_entity.pdbx_description
1 polymer ?
#
loop_
_entity_poly.entity_id
_entity_poly.type
_entity_poly.pdbx_seq_one_letter_code
_entity_poly.pdbx_strand_id
1 'polypeptide(L)'
;MGGLAIRDEGGIAKSLWKKSRNESIFAIYTPYILSLASGKLDSASFLHCISQDLRFLQASAEAFEMAEECSDDDDDKAVIRKVRKREWGFELPAGNISDRAMVKCTDFLLATASGKAVGERFPGKVATPFEKTKFSAYALAAMSPSMRIQSFLSKEIQAVLEPDENIHLYKKWIDMCLTGEELQFVENIYQKAMKLQVEFFSAQPIIQNTIVPLYRAHGSDEHNFVIFSGFDMTCSAVDSCALLADIAIIKSSKAIKLNGYESLDDGASSDDLRDIWSSLHGQYVEEYEQCIDSIMLSDRVTQFNFESLCNALGQLSELEKAANLRVANSGVLKGLHMDEIKWAGEHLVFQDGCLEFFREIEKSKDIAIDVHILSYCWSASGFPNVHSNELLFDESISTGEILKRVQNPTEKLQTFNEICKMSSNNGRNLSVYIGGSVEDLLCLLKADIGVVISPSANLTRLAGLFGFSFVPLFSGLVKKQRELIEGGCPCWSGLSGTLYTVSSWAEIHAFILGT
;
A
#
# COMPACT_ATOMS: atom_id res chain seq x y z
N MET A 1 14.88 23.32 -5.88
CA MET A 1 13.76 22.78 -6.66
C MET A 1 14.08 21.33 -7.01
N GLY A 2 13.72 20.39 -6.12
CA GLY A 2 13.83 18.96 -6.37
C GLY A 2 12.47 18.46 -6.82
N GLY A 3 12.36 18.00 -8.06
CA GLY A 3 11.14 17.40 -8.58
C GLY A 3 10.79 16.16 -7.77
N LEU A 4 9.64 16.21 -7.10
CA LEU A 4 9.03 15.08 -6.43
C LEU A 4 8.69 14.04 -7.50
N ALA A 5 9.56 13.05 -7.70
CA ALA A 5 9.23 11.91 -8.52
C ALA A 5 8.20 11.10 -7.74
N ILE A 6 6.92 11.25 -8.12
CA ILE A 6 5.84 10.36 -7.70
C ILE A 6 6.31 8.94 -8.03
N ARG A 7 6.66 8.17 -7.00
CA ARG A 7 6.93 6.74 -7.12
C ARG A 7 5.59 6.08 -7.43
N ASP A 8 5.37 5.79 -8.71
CA ASP A 8 4.30 4.89 -9.16
C ASP A 8 4.51 3.54 -8.45
N GLU A 9 3.48 3.03 -7.78
CA GLU A 9 3.54 1.90 -6.83
C GLU A 9 4.08 0.59 -7.43
N GLY A 10 4.25 0.48 -8.75
CA GLY A 10 4.86 -0.69 -9.40
C GLY A 10 6.26 -0.47 -9.99
N GLY A 11 6.98 0.54 -9.54
CA GLY A 11 8.38 0.77 -9.90
C GLY A 11 8.60 1.43 -11.27
N ILE A 12 9.87 1.78 -11.57
CA ILE A 12 10.26 2.57 -12.75
C ILE A 12 9.81 1.88 -14.04
N ALA A 13 9.93 0.55 -14.14
CA ALA A 13 9.56 -0.19 -15.34
C ALA A 13 8.04 -0.16 -15.63
N LYS A 14 7.18 -0.22 -14.60
CA LYS A 14 5.72 -0.08 -14.78
C LYS A 14 5.35 1.35 -15.17
N SER A 15 5.97 2.33 -14.54
CA SER A 15 5.75 3.75 -14.85
C SER A 15 6.14 4.10 -16.29
N LEU A 16 7.31 3.63 -16.76
CA LEU A 16 7.76 3.82 -18.14
C LEU A 16 6.79 3.20 -19.14
N TRP A 17 6.33 1.97 -18.90
CA TRP A 17 5.32 1.33 -19.76
C TRP A 17 3.99 2.08 -19.80
N LYS A 18 3.49 2.54 -18.65
CA LYS A 18 2.26 3.35 -18.58
C LYS A 18 2.37 4.64 -19.40
N LYS A 19 3.54 5.29 -19.35
CA LYS A 19 3.82 6.51 -20.12
C LYS A 19 3.94 6.26 -21.62
N SER A 20 4.37 5.06 -22.03
CA SER A 20 4.52 4.66 -23.43
C SER A 20 3.31 3.90 -24.00
N ARG A 21 2.14 3.99 -23.35
CA ARG A 21 0.94 3.23 -23.77
C ARG A 21 0.45 3.60 -25.17
N ASN A 22 0.58 4.87 -25.56
CA ASN A 22 0.14 5.34 -26.88
C ASN A 22 0.95 4.68 -28.00
N GLU A 23 2.26 4.56 -27.82
CA GLU A 23 3.16 3.90 -28.76
C GLU A 23 2.82 2.42 -28.94
N SER A 24 2.47 1.73 -27.85
CA SER A 24 2.01 0.33 -27.91
C SER A 24 0.70 0.20 -28.70
N ILE A 25 -0.24 1.14 -28.55
CA ILE A 25 -1.48 1.15 -29.34
C ILE A 25 -1.17 1.35 -30.82
N PHE A 26 -0.28 2.29 -31.18
CA PHE A 26 0.11 2.48 -32.58
C PHE A 26 0.71 1.23 -33.22
N ALA A 27 1.42 0.39 -32.46
CA ALA A 27 1.97 -0.85 -32.97
C ALA A 27 0.89 -1.84 -33.45
N ILE A 28 -0.24 -1.95 -32.74
CA ILE A 28 -1.37 -2.83 -33.12
C ILE A 28 -1.92 -2.46 -34.49
N TYR A 29 -2.03 -1.16 -34.78
CA TYR A 29 -2.63 -0.66 -36.01
C TYR A 29 -1.65 -0.57 -37.18
N THR A 30 -0.43 -1.09 -37.05
CA THR A 30 0.48 -1.19 -38.18
C THR A 30 -0.06 -2.19 -39.21
N PRO A 31 0.10 -1.93 -40.52
CA PRO A 31 -0.33 -2.87 -41.56
C PRO A 31 0.23 -4.28 -41.36
N TYR A 32 1.49 -4.38 -40.90
CA TYR A 32 2.13 -5.65 -40.59
C TYR A 32 1.36 -6.44 -39.52
N ILE A 33 1.04 -5.82 -38.37
CA ILE A 33 0.36 -6.50 -37.27
C ILE A 33 -1.09 -6.84 -37.62
N LEU A 34 -1.81 -5.97 -38.31
CA LEU A 34 -3.18 -6.27 -38.77
C LEU A 34 -3.20 -7.43 -39.79
N SER A 35 -2.26 -7.46 -40.73
CA SER A 35 -2.11 -8.58 -41.65
C SER A 35 -1.67 -9.87 -40.95
N LEU A 36 -0.82 -9.77 -39.93
CA LEU A 36 -0.39 -10.92 -39.13
C LEU A 36 -1.57 -11.49 -38.32
N ALA A 37 -2.35 -10.64 -37.67
CA ALA A 37 -3.50 -11.00 -36.84
C ALA A 37 -4.66 -11.61 -37.63
N SER A 38 -4.84 -11.20 -38.89
CA SER A 38 -5.83 -11.77 -39.80
C SER A 38 -5.40 -13.10 -40.43
N GLY A 39 -4.17 -13.56 -40.18
CA GLY A 39 -3.60 -14.75 -40.82
C GLY A 39 -3.36 -14.61 -42.33
N LYS A 40 -3.41 -13.39 -42.88
CA LYS A 40 -3.27 -13.10 -44.33
C LYS A 40 -1.96 -12.41 -44.72
N LEU A 41 -1.06 -12.17 -43.77
CA LEU A 41 0.29 -11.68 -44.06
C LEU A 41 0.99 -12.62 -45.04
N ASP A 42 1.62 -12.07 -46.06
CA ASP A 42 2.40 -12.85 -47.01
C ASP A 42 3.71 -13.35 -46.38
N SER A 43 4.19 -14.50 -46.86
CA SER A 43 5.37 -15.16 -46.29
C SER A 43 6.67 -14.36 -46.49
N ALA A 44 6.78 -13.53 -47.53
CA ALA A 44 7.97 -12.73 -47.77
C ALA A 44 8.08 -11.59 -46.75
N SER A 45 6.96 -10.90 -46.46
CA SER A 45 6.88 -9.89 -45.40
C SER A 45 7.16 -10.47 -44.01
N PHE A 46 6.63 -11.67 -43.73
CA PHE A 46 6.91 -12.37 -42.47
C PHE A 46 8.40 -12.73 -42.35
N LEU A 47 8.98 -13.39 -43.37
CA LEU A 47 10.40 -13.75 -43.38
C LEU A 47 11.32 -12.53 -43.31
N HIS A 48 10.96 -11.43 -43.95
CA HIS A 48 11.70 -10.17 -43.85
C HIS A 48 11.71 -9.65 -42.41
N CYS A 49 10.56 -9.61 -41.75
CA CYS A 49 10.46 -9.21 -40.34
C CYS A 49 11.32 -10.10 -39.42
N ILE A 50 11.22 -11.43 -39.57
CA ILE A 50 12.06 -12.38 -38.81
C ILE A 50 13.55 -12.13 -39.08
N SER A 51 13.94 -11.81 -40.32
CA SER A 51 15.33 -11.49 -40.64
C SER A 51 15.83 -10.20 -39.97
N GLN A 52 14.96 -9.19 -39.79
CA GLN A 52 15.31 -7.97 -39.06
C GLN A 52 15.36 -8.24 -37.54
N ASP A 53 14.44 -9.02 -37.00
CA ASP A 53 14.42 -9.42 -35.59
C ASP A 53 15.70 -10.19 -35.20
N LEU A 54 16.19 -11.09 -36.07
CA LEU A 54 17.46 -11.78 -35.85
C LEU A 54 18.65 -10.79 -35.73
N ARG A 55 18.65 -9.71 -36.51
CA ARG A 55 19.66 -8.65 -36.40
C ARG A 55 19.54 -7.88 -35.09
N PHE A 56 18.32 -7.58 -34.66
CA PHE A 56 18.08 -6.95 -33.36
C PHE A 56 18.53 -7.82 -32.20
N LEU A 57 18.29 -9.14 -32.27
CA LEU A 57 18.72 -10.10 -31.26
C LEU A 57 20.24 -10.20 -31.17
N GLN A 58 20.96 -10.11 -32.30
CA GLN A 58 22.43 -10.03 -32.31
C GLN A 58 22.94 -8.78 -31.60
N ALA A 59 22.38 -7.61 -31.94
CA ALA A 59 22.73 -6.35 -31.27
C ALA A 59 22.35 -6.39 -29.77
N SER A 60 21.27 -7.07 -29.41
CA SER A 60 20.85 -7.26 -28.03
C SER A 60 21.82 -8.16 -27.26
N ALA A 61 22.33 -9.24 -27.86
CA ALA A 61 23.33 -10.09 -27.24
C ALA A 61 24.62 -9.33 -26.92
N GLU A 62 25.05 -8.47 -27.85
CA GLU A 62 26.21 -7.58 -27.68
C GLU A 62 25.95 -6.52 -26.59
N ALA A 63 24.75 -5.92 -26.57
CA ALA A 63 24.35 -4.99 -25.52
C ALA A 63 24.26 -5.65 -24.13
N PHE A 64 23.81 -6.91 -24.05
CA PHE A 64 23.82 -7.68 -22.80
C PHE A 64 25.23 -7.99 -22.33
N GLU A 65 26.17 -8.26 -23.23
CA GLU A 65 27.58 -8.43 -22.88
C GLU A 65 28.17 -7.14 -22.30
N MET A 66 27.93 -5.99 -22.94
CA MET A 66 28.35 -4.68 -22.40
C MET A 66 27.69 -4.39 -21.04
N ALA A 67 26.42 -4.75 -20.88
CA ALA A 67 25.69 -4.58 -19.61
C ALA A 67 26.24 -5.50 -18.50
N GLU A 68 26.65 -6.73 -18.83
CA GLU A 68 27.29 -7.67 -17.90
C GLU A 68 28.63 -7.11 -17.43
N GLU A 69 29.46 -6.60 -18.35
CA GLU A 69 30.77 -6.00 -18.05
C GLU A 69 30.65 -4.74 -17.17
N CYS A 70 29.59 -3.96 -17.35
CA CYS A 70 29.35 -2.74 -16.59
C CYS A 70 28.75 -3.00 -15.20
N SER A 71 28.10 -4.14 -14.97
CA SER A 71 27.49 -4.45 -13.68
C SER A 71 28.59 -4.73 -12.63
N ASP A 72 28.37 -4.29 -11.39
CA ASP A 72 29.26 -4.54 -10.25
C ASP A 72 28.75 -5.67 -9.33
N ASP A 73 27.48 -6.02 -9.45
CA ASP A 73 26.82 -7.08 -8.67
C ASP A 73 26.88 -8.44 -9.39
N ASP A 74 27.35 -9.47 -8.69
CA ASP A 74 27.56 -10.80 -9.29
C ASP A 74 26.24 -11.56 -9.56
N ASP A 75 25.17 -11.26 -8.81
CA ASP A 75 23.85 -11.84 -9.04
C ASP A 75 23.21 -11.19 -10.28
N ASP A 76 23.32 -9.88 -10.44
CA ASP A 76 22.89 -9.15 -11.64
C ASP A 76 23.63 -9.67 -12.89
N LYS A 77 24.94 -9.87 -12.80
CA LYS A 77 25.72 -10.52 -13.89
C LYS A 77 25.21 -11.92 -14.20
N ALA A 78 24.89 -12.71 -13.18
CA ALA A 78 24.36 -14.06 -13.38
C ALA A 78 23.00 -14.02 -14.11
N VAL A 79 22.13 -13.08 -13.76
CA VAL A 79 20.84 -12.85 -14.45
C VAL A 79 21.07 -12.41 -15.89
N ILE A 80 21.90 -11.40 -16.13
CA ILE A 80 22.22 -10.90 -17.48
C ILE A 80 22.80 -12.02 -18.35
N ARG A 81 23.76 -12.79 -17.81
CA ARG A 81 24.39 -13.92 -18.51
C ARG A 81 23.39 -15.02 -18.86
N LYS A 82 22.43 -15.28 -17.97
CA LYS A 82 21.35 -16.26 -18.22
C LYS A 82 20.43 -15.82 -19.34
N VAL A 83 20.11 -14.52 -19.43
CA VAL A 83 19.31 -13.96 -20.53
C VAL A 83 20.09 -14.01 -21.85
N ARG A 84 21.40 -13.71 -21.82
CA ARG A 84 22.31 -13.78 -22.98
C ARG A 84 22.45 -15.19 -23.56
N LYS A 85 22.51 -16.23 -22.70
CA LYS A 85 22.71 -17.64 -23.10
C LYS A 85 21.49 -18.33 -23.72
N ARG A 86 20.37 -17.64 -23.95
CA ARG A 86 19.30 -18.17 -24.82
C ARG A 86 19.85 -18.25 -26.24
N GLU A 87 20.39 -19.42 -26.64
CA GLU A 87 20.92 -19.66 -27.99
C GLU A 87 19.80 -19.48 -29.03
N TRP A 88 19.95 -18.50 -29.91
CA TRP A 88 19.00 -18.21 -30.98
C TRP A 88 19.37 -18.93 -32.28
N GLY A 89 19.74 -20.22 -32.21
CA GLY A 89 20.43 -21.05 -33.23
C GLY A 89 19.97 -20.98 -34.70
N PHE A 90 20.08 -19.82 -35.33
CA PHE A 90 19.74 -19.55 -36.72
C PHE A 90 20.89 -18.80 -37.40
N GLU A 91 21.42 -19.37 -38.49
CA GLU A 91 22.33 -18.67 -39.39
C GLU A 91 21.53 -17.66 -40.23
N LEU A 92 22.05 -16.44 -40.34
CA LEU A 92 21.45 -15.40 -41.16
C LEU A 92 21.45 -15.82 -42.64
N PRO A 93 20.35 -15.62 -43.37
CA PRO A 93 20.39 -15.71 -44.83
C PRO A 93 21.42 -14.73 -45.39
N ALA A 94 22.36 -15.22 -46.20
CA ALA A 94 23.34 -14.37 -46.85
C ALA A 94 22.62 -13.40 -47.82
N GLY A 95 22.69 -12.09 -47.55
CA GLY A 95 22.32 -11.06 -48.52
C GLY A 95 21.16 -10.11 -48.18
N ASN A 96 20.50 -10.21 -47.01
CA ASN A 96 19.46 -9.23 -46.64
C ASN A 96 20.06 -7.91 -46.11
N ILE A 97 19.65 -6.80 -46.73
CA ILE A 97 19.97 -5.43 -46.32
C ILE A 97 19.12 -5.08 -45.09
N SER A 98 19.73 -4.52 -44.04
CA SER A 98 18.99 -4.01 -42.88
C SER A 98 18.20 -2.76 -43.27
N ASP A 99 16.93 -2.73 -42.87
CA ASP A 99 16.11 -1.55 -43.11
C ASP A 99 16.63 -0.37 -42.29
N ARG A 100 16.38 0.84 -42.80
CA ARG A 100 16.78 2.08 -42.12
C ARG A 100 16.26 2.17 -40.68
N ALA A 101 15.05 1.64 -40.41
CA ALA A 101 14.48 1.60 -39.07
C ALA A 101 15.23 0.62 -38.16
N MET A 102 15.62 -0.54 -38.69
CA MET A 102 16.40 -1.53 -37.94
C MET A 102 17.79 -0.99 -37.59
N VAL A 103 18.49 -0.40 -38.56
CA VAL A 103 19.80 0.23 -38.33
C VAL A 103 19.72 1.30 -37.23
N LYS A 104 18.71 2.17 -37.27
CA LYS A 104 18.49 3.17 -36.22
C LYS A 104 18.29 2.54 -34.84
N CYS A 105 17.54 1.44 -34.76
CA CYS A 105 17.24 0.77 -33.51
C CYS A 105 18.49 0.09 -32.92
N THR A 106 19.27 -0.63 -33.74
CA THR A 106 20.52 -1.26 -33.31
C THR A 106 21.57 -0.22 -32.94
N ASP A 107 21.72 0.84 -33.73
CA ASP A 107 22.67 1.92 -33.44
C ASP A 107 22.34 2.61 -32.11
N PHE A 108 21.06 2.90 -31.87
CA PHE A 108 20.61 3.48 -30.61
C PHE A 108 20.88 2.55 -29.43
N LEU A 109 20.58 1.26 -29.56
CA LEU A 109 20.81 0.26 -28.53
C LEU A 109 22.30 0.16 -28.17
N LEU A 110 23.16 -0.03 -29.16
CA LEU A 110 24.61 -0.18 -28.96
C LEU A 110 25.26 1.12 -28.47
N ALA A 111 24.83 2.28 -28.96
CA ALA A 111 25.29 3.57 -28.46
C ALA A 111 24.86 3.83 -27.00
N THR A 112 23.70 3.31 -26.60
CA THR A 112 23.22 3.40 -25.21
C THR A 112 23.99 2.45 -24.30
N ALA A 113 24.17 1.19 -24.72
CA ALA A 113 24.89 0.17 -23.96
C ALA A 113 26.38 0.52 -23.75
N SER A 114 27.02 1.07 -24.78
CA SER A 114 28.41 1.56 -24.70
C SER A 114 28.58 2.87 -23.92
N GLY A 115 27.50 3.51 -23.51
CA GLY A 115 27.52 4.80 -22.82
C GLY A 115 27.79 6.01 -23.74
N LYS A 116 27.95 5.81 -25.06
CA LYS A 116 28.17 6.90 -26.03
C LYS A 116 27.02 7.92 -26.03
N ALA A 117 25.78 7.43 -26.01
CA ALA A 117 24.59 8.29 -25.96
C ALA A 117 24.50 9.13 -24.66
N VAL A 118 25.08 8.63 -23.56
CA VAL A 118 25.13 9.33 -22.27
C VAL A 118 26.25 10.35 -22.27
N GLY A 119 27.42 10.01 -22.83
CA GLY A 119 28.56 10.92 -22.96
C GLY A 119 28.28 12.14 -23.85
N GLU A 120 27.47 11.98 -24.89
CA GLU A 120 27.01 13.08 -25.75
C GLU A 120 26.02 14.02 -25.04
N ARG A 121 25.19 13.49 -24.14
CA ARG A 121 24.13 14.25 -23.46
C ARG A 121 24.56 14.83 -22.10
N PHE A 122 25.56 14.23 -21.45
CA PHE A 122 26.09 14.63 -20.16
C PHE A 122 27.64 14.56 -20.12
N PRO A 123 28.34 15.55 -20.72
CA PRO A 123 29.80 15.56 -20.76
C PRO A 123 30.40 15.56 -19.34
N GLY A 124 31.35 14.67 -19.07
CA GLY A 124 32.07 14.60 -17.79
C GLY A 124 31.46 13.72 -16.69
N LYS A 125 30.28 13.11 -16.91
CA LYS A 125 29.63 12.16 -15.97
C LYS A 125 29.92 10.68 -16.22
N VAL A 126 30.98 10.37 -16.98
CA VAL A 126 31.33 9.01 -17.45
C VAL A 126 32.76 8.63 -17.02
N ALA A 127 33.30 9.33 -16.03
CA ALA A 127 34.74 9.26 -15.72
C ALA A 127 35.09 8.13 -14.76
N THR A 128 34.13 7.64 -13.96
CA THR A 128 34.41 6.70 -12.86
C THR A 128 33.81 5.31 -13.10
N PRO A 129 34.42 4.23 -12.54
CA PRO A 129 33.85 2.88 -12.59
C PRO A 129 32.43 2.80 -12.04
N PHE A 130 32.11 3.56 -10.99
CA PHE A 130 30.77 3.64 -10.40
C PHE A 130 29.73 4.29 -11.31
N GLU A 131 30.12 5.23 -12.18
CA GLU A 131 29.18 5.80 -13.15
C GLU A 131 28.88 4.83 -14.29
N LYS A 132 29.82 3.94 -14.62
CA LYS A 132 29.64 2.91 -15.66
C LYS A 132 28.64 1.84 -15.26
N THR A 133 28.44 1.56 -13.96
CA THR A 133 27.42 0.59 -13.49
C THR A 133 26.00 0.98 -13.87
N LYS A 134 25.75 2.28 -14.10
CA LYS A 134 24.46 2.79 -14.59
C LYS A 134 24.19 2.42 -16.05
N PHE A 135 25.21 2.07 -16.83
CA PHE A 135 25.05 1.69 -18.23
C PHE A 135 24.30 0.37 -18.38
N SER A 136 24.44 -0.56 -17.44
CA SER A 136 23.63 -1.78 -17.39
C SER A 136 22.14 -1.45 -17.29
N ALA A 137 21.76 -0.49 -16.43
CA ALA A 137 20.37 -0.03 -16.32
C ALA A 137 19.87 0.66 -17.60
N TYR A 138 20.72 1.45 -18.27
CA TYR A 138 20.34 2.11 -19.53
C TYR A 138 20.20 1.13 -20.70
N ALA A 139 21.10 0.15 -20.80
CA ALA A 139 21.00 -0.93 -21.76
C ALA A 139 19.70 -1.72 -21.55
N LEU A 140 19.42 -2.14 -20.31
CA LEU A 140 18.17 -2.82 -19.96
C LEU A 140 16.93 -1.97 -20.29
N ALA A 141 16.98 -0.66 -20.04
CA ALA A 141 15.90 0.26 -20.40
C ALA A 141 15.69 0.39 -21.91
N ALA A 142 16.76 0.36 -22.72
CA ALA A 142 16.69 0.38 -24.18
C ALA A 142 16.17 -0.93 -24.78
N MET A 143 16.44 -2.08 -24.12
CA MET A 143 15.99 -3.40 -24.57
C MET A 143 14.57 -3.73 -24.13
N SER A 144 14.16 -3.31 -22.93
CA SER A 144 12.87 -3.67 -22.32
C SER A 144 11.64 -3.45 -23.22
N PRO A 145 11.54 -2.38 -24.03
CA PRO A 145 10.38 -2.16 -24.90
C PRO A 145 10.14 -3.28 -25.91
N SER A 146 11.17 -3.92 -26.47
CA SER A 146 11.01 -4.97 -27.49
C SER A 146 10.30 -6.21 -26.92
N MET A 147 10.71 -6.66 -25.74
CA MET A 147 10.10 -7.80 -25.07
C MET A 147 8.68 -7.49 -24.60
N ARG A 148 8.45 -6.26 -24.09
CA ARG A 148 7.12 -5.84 -23.61
C ARG A 148 6.13 -5.64 -24.75
N ILE A 149 6.55 -5.05 -25.86
CA ILE A 149 5.66 -4.82 -27.01
C ILE A 149 5.30 -6.14 -27.68
N GLN A 150 6.23 -7.09 -27.80
CA GLN A 150 5.92 -8.44 -28.30
C GLN A 150 4.89 -9.15 -27.42
N SER A 151 5.07 -9.15 -26.09
CA SER A 151 4.10 -9.74 -25.16
C SER A 151 2.72 -9.07 -25.24
N PHE A 152 2.69 -7.74 -25.35
CA PHE A 152 1.45 -6.99 -25.51
C PHE A 152 0.73 -7.33 -26.82
N LEU A 153 1.44 -7.30 -27.95
CA LEU A 153 0.88 -7.61 -29.26
C LEU A 153 0.37 -9.05 -29.34
N SER A 154 1.11 -10.03 -28.80
CA SER A 154 0.65 -11.43 -28.73
C SER A 154 -0.69 -11.55 -27.99
N LYS A 155 -0.85 -10.87 -26.84
CA LYS A 155 -2.10 -10.90 -26.06
C LYS A 155 -3.27 -10.28 -26.81
N GLU A 156 -3.06 -9.13 -27.43
CA GLU A 156 -4.12 -8.44 -28.19
C GLU A 156 -4.54 -9.23 -29.42
N ILE A 157 -3.60 -9.87 -30.12
CA ILE A 157 -3.91 -10.78 -31.25
C ILE A 157 -4.67 -12.00 -30.74
N GLN A 158 -4.21 -12.66 -29.67
CA GLN A 158 -4.89 -13.83 -29.10
C GLN A 158 -6.33 -13.54 -28.69
N ALA A 159 -6.60 -12.34 -28.16
CA ALA A 159 -7.94 -11.95 -27.74
C ALA A 159 -8.96 -11.84 -28.88
N VAL A 160 -8.49 -11.67 -30.14
CA VAL A 160 -9.36 -11.55 -31.33
C VAL A 160 -9.38 -12.80 -32.21
N LEU A 161 -8.61 -13.84 -31.88
CA LEU A 161 -8.64 -15.11 -32.60
C LEU A 161 -9.91 -15.90 -32.23
N GLU A 162 -10.65 -16.38 -33.24
CA GLU A 162 -11.84 -17.20 -33.01
C GLU A 162 -11.46 -18.62 -32.52
N PRO A 163 -12.24 -19.23 -31.58
CA PRO A 163 -11.91 -20.52 -30.98
C PRO A 163 -11.79 -21.70 -31.96
N ASP A 164 -12.45 -21.62 -33.12
CA ASP A 164 -12.55 -22.69 -34.13
C ASP A 164 -11.57 -22.54 -35.31
N GLU A 165 -10.78 -21.47 -35.38
CA GLU A 165 -9.75 -21.32 -36.42
C GLU A 165 -8.52 -22.20 -36.13
N ASN A 166 -8.65 -23.48 -36.43
CA ASN A 166 -7.55 -24.46 -36.35
C ASN A 166 -6.46 -24.24 -37.42
N ILE A 167 -6.48 -23.13 -38.17
CA ILE A 167 -5.55 -22.84 -39.28
C ILE A 167 -5.12 -21.36 -39.28
N HIS A 168 -4.85 -20.74 -38.12
CA HIS A 168 -4.11 -19.47 -38.11
C HIS A 168 -2.63 -19.74 -38.42
N LEU A 169 -2.17 -19.32 -39.61
CA LEU A 169 -0.86 -19.65 -40.17
C LEU A 169 0.31 -19.31 -39.23
N TYR A 170 0.16 -18.25 -38.42
CA TYR A 170 1.20 -17.75 -37.52
C TYR A 170 0.95 -18.04 -36.03
N LYS A 171 0.02 -18.94 -35.69
CA LYS A 171 -0.40 -19.24 -34.30
C LYS A 171 0.79 -19.57 -33.38
N LYS A 172 1.69 -20.45 -33.83
CA LYS A 172 2.89 -20.84 -33.08
C LYS A 172 3.82 -19.68 -32.71
N TRP A 173 3.86 -18.63 -33.53
CA TRP A 173 4.70 -17.45 -33.27
C TRP A 173 4.04 -16.53 -32.24
N ILE A 174 2.71 -16.37 -32.33
CA ILE A 174 1.91 -15.61 -31.37
C ILE A 174 2.01 -16.21 -29.96
N ASP A 175 2.02 -17.55 -29.88
CA ASP A 175 2.07 -18.33 -28.63
C ASP A 175 3.48 -18.42 -27.98
N MET A 176 4.52 -17.82 -28.58
CA MET A 176 5.91 -17.91 -28.08
C MET A 176 6.22 -17.01 -26.86
N CYS A 177 5.31 -16.09 -26.50
CA CYS A 177 5.47 -15.22 -25.34
C CYS A 177 5.09 -15.94 -24.03
N LEU A 178 5.69 -15.52 -22.89
CA LEU A 178 5.36 -16.09 -21.59
C LEU A 178 3.84 -16.04 -21.36
N THR A 179 3.26 -17.20 -21.08
CA THR A 179 1.83 -17.30 -20.77
C THR A 179 1.52 -16.62 -19.44
N GLY A 180 0.24 -16.37 -19.16
CA GLY A 180 -0.18 -15.88 -17.84
C GLY A 180 0.29 -16.81 -16.70
N GLU A 181 0.30 -18.12 -16.93
CA GLU A 181 0.77 -19.12 -15.98
C GLU A 181 2.27 -19.02 -15.72
N GLU A 182 3.08 -18.80 -16.77
CA GLU A 182 4.52 -18.65 -16.62
C GLU A 182 4.89 -17.33 -15.91
N LEU A 183 4.12 -16.26 -16.12
CA LEU A 183 4.28 -15.02 -15.36
C LEU A 183 3.96 -15.22 -13.88
N GLN A 184 2.88 -15.95 -13.55
CA GLN A 184 2.55 -16.28 -12.17
C GLN A 184 3.65 -17.14 -11.51
N PHE A 185 4.24 -18.07 -12.27
CA PHE A 185 5.36 -18.87 -11.80
C PHE A 185 6.61 -18.02 -11.51
N VAL A 186 6.93 -17.05 -12.37
CA VAL A 186 8.04 -16.10 -12.15
C VAL A 186 7.79 -15.23 -10.91
N GLU A 187 6.56 -14.75 -10.72
CA GLU A 187 6.17 -14.01 -9.51
C GLU A 187 6.38 -14.87 -8.25
N ASN A 188 5.94 -16.13 -8.27
CA ASN A 188 6.12 -17.04 -7.14
C ASN A 188 7.61 -17.30 -6.83
N ILE A 189 8.46 -17.45 -7.86
CA ILE A 189 9.91 -17.58 -7.68
C ILE A 189 10.48 -16.30 -7.03
N TYR A 190 10.09 -15.13 -7.53
CA TYR A 190 10.55 -13.85 -6.99
C TYR A 190 10.15 -13.68 -5.52
N GLN A 191 8.88 -13.91 -5.19
CA GLN A 191 8.39 -13.84 -3.80
C GLN A 191 9.15 -14.81 -2.89
N LYS A 192 9.42 -16.04 -3.37
CA LYS A 192 10.21 -17.02 -2.61
C LYS A 192 11.66 -16.57 -2.41
N ALA A 193 12.31 -16.05 -3.44
CA ALA A 193 13.67 -15.54 -3.36
C ALA A 193 13.76 -14.36 -2.37
N MET A 194 12.79 -13.44 -2.41
CA MET A 194 12.70 -12.33 -1.46
C MET A 194 12.57 -12.83 -0.01
N LYS A 195 11.71 -13.81 0.25
CA LYS A 195 11.57 -14.41 1.59
C LYS A 195 12.87 -15.04 2.07
N LEU A 196 13.53 -15.83 1.22
CA LEU A 196 14.84 -16.44 1.53
C LEU A 196 15.91 -15.37 1.82
N GLN A 197 15.88 -14.24 1.12
CA GLN A 197 16.82 -13.15 1.36
C GLN A 197 16.58 -12.47 2.72
N VAL A 198 15.32 -12.29 3.11
CA VAL A 198 14.98 -11.80 4.46
C VAL A 198 15.41 -12.80 5.53
N GLU A 199 15.10 -14.09 5.35
CA GLU A 199 15.55 -15.18 6.25
C GLU A 199 17.08 -15.20 6.40
N PHE A 200 17.82 -14.98 5.31
CA PHE A 200 19.27 -14.87 5.35
C PHE A 200 19.74 -13.75 6.29
N PHE A 201 19.12 -12.57 6.25
CA PHE A 201 19.47 -11.47 7.15
C PHE A 201 19.04 -11.75 8.59
N SER A 202 17.85 -12.32 8.80
CA SER A 202 17.34 -12.67 10.14
C SER A 202 18.17 -13.78 10.82
N ALA A 203 18.82 -14.65 10.03
CA ALA A 203 19.70 -15.69 10.54
C ALA A 203 21.12 -15.20 10.91
N GLN A 204 21.47 -13.94 10.60
CA GLN A 204 22.80 -13.43 10.95
C GLN A 204 22.97 -13.34 12.47
N PRO A 205 24.10 -13.83 13.02
CA PRO A 205 24.32 -13.78 14.47
C PRO A 205 24.54 -12.33 14.91
N ILE A 206 23.77 -11.90 15.92
CA ILE A 206 23.91 -10.59 16.56
C ILE A 206 24.26 -10.79 18.03
N ILE A 207 25.46 -10.34 18.43
CA ILE A 207 25.98 -10.48 19.80
C ILE A 207 25.55 -9.29 20.68
N GLN A 208 25.27 -8.15 20.06
CA GLN A 208 24.86 -6.92 20.73
C GLN A 208 23.36 -6.91 21.07
N ASN A 209 22.97 -6.12 22.07
CA ASN A 209 21.56 -5.88 22.37
C ASN A 209 20.87 -5.12 21.22
N THR A 210 19.69 -5.57 20.84
CA THR A 210 18.87 -4.93 19.80
C THR A 210 17.59 -4.33 20.36
N ILE A 211 17.06 -3.32 19.68
CA ILE A 211 15.75 -2.74 19.98
C ILE A 211 14.61 -3.37 19.17
N VAL A 212 14.95 -4.26 18.22
CA VAL A 212 14.01 -5.01 17.37
C VAL A 212 14.32 -6.51 17.50
N PRO A 213 13.31 -7.39 17.64
CA PRO A 213 11.91 -7.05 17.89
C PRO A 213 11.75 -6.31 19.23
N LEU A 214 10.73 -5.46 19.30
CA LEU A 214 10.42 -4.73 20.53
C LEU A 214 9.94 -5.67 21.63
N TYR A 215 9.17 -6.69 21.24
CA TYR A 215 8.79 -7.78 22.10
C TYR A 215 10.00 -8.68 22.44
N ARG A 216 10.13 -9.10 23.71
CA ARG A 216 11.13 -10.08 24.18
C ARG A 216 10.45 -11.17 25.01
N ALA A 217 10.80 -12.43 24.74
CA ALA A 217 10.21 -13.60 25.40
C ALA A 217 10.49 -13.66 26.92
N HIS A 218 9.59 -14.31 27.66
CA HIS A 218 9.60 -14.44 29.13
C HIS A 218 10.98 -14.78 29.74
N GLY A 219 11.35 -14.04 30.80
CA GLY A 219 12.56 -14.30 31.61
C GLY A 219 13.51 -13.12 31.81
N SER A 220 13.25 -11.97 31.16
CA SER A 220 13.87 -10.69 31.53
C SER A 220 12.90 -9.90 32.40
N ASP A 221 13.36 -9.47 33.57
CA ASP A 221 12.57 -8.68 34.51
C ASP A 221 11.87 -7.48 33.84
N GLU A 222 10.56 -7.42 34.06
CA GLU A 222 9.63 -6.29 33.91
C GLU A 222 9.55 -5.61 32.53
N HIS A 223 8.48 -5.88 31.77
CA HIS A 223 7.62 -4.89 31.08
C HIS A 223 6.47 -5.66 30.37
N ASN A 224 5.25 -5.61 30.90
CA ASN A 224 4.10 -6.03 30.08
C ASN A 224 3.89 -4.98 28.98
N PHE A 225 3.49 -5.43 27.81
CA PHE A 225 3.33 -4.58 26.65
C PHE A 225 1.84 -4.37 26.38
N VAL A 226 1.41 -3.13 26.16
CA VAL A 226 0.01 -2.85 25.83
C VAL A 226 -0.03 -2.11 24.50
N ILE A 227 -0.68 -2.73 23.51
CA ILE A 227 -0.89 -2.18 22.19
C ILE A 227 -2.30 -1.64 22.12
N PHE A 228 -2.39 -0.39 21.69
CA PHE A 228 -3.63 0.26 21.31
C PHE A 228 -3.63 0.50 19.82
N SER A 229 -4.78 0.34 19.19
CA SER A 229 -4.95 0.74 17.80
C SER A 229 -6.26 1.50 17.62
N GLY A 230 -6.21 2.57 16.81
CA GLY A 230 -7.40 3.05 16.11
C GLY A 230 -7.92 1.98 15.15
N PHE A 231 -9.18 2.08 14.74
CA PHE A 231 -9.80 1.13 13.82
C PHE A 231 -9.91 1.71 12.41
N ASP A 232 -10.77 2.72 12.23
CA ASP A 232 -11.01 3.32 10.93
C ASP A 232 -9.73 3.98 10.37
N MET A 233 -9.48 3.72 9.09
CA MET A 233 -8.29 4.20 8.35
C MET A 233 -6.94 3.77 8.97
N THR A 234 -6.95 2.89 9.97
CA THR A 234 -5.77 2.36 10.67
C THR A 234 -5.70 0.85 10.51
N CYS A 235 -6.68 0.13 11.06
CA CYS A 235 -6.87 -1.30 10.82
C CYS A 235 -7.65 -1.53 9.52
N SER A 236 -8.78 -0.84 9.36
CA SER A 236 -9.57 -0.90 8.13
C SER A 236 -8.97 0.02 7.06
N ALA A 237 -9.12 -0.39 5.80
CA ALA A 237 -8.77 0.43 4.64
C ALA A 237 -9.89 1.43 4.27
N VAL A 238 -11.06 1.27 4.89
CA VAL A 238 -12.28 2.06 4.61
C VAL A 238 -12.96 2.47 5.91
N ASP A 239 -13.75 3.54 5.86
CA ASP A 239 -14.60 3.97 6.96
C ASP A 239 -15.73 2.95 7.19
N SER A 240 -15.74 2.33 8.37
CA SER A 240 -16.71 1.29 8.73
C SER A 240 -18.11 1.85 9.01
N CYS A 241 -18.24 3.09 9.47
CA CYS A 241 -19.54 3.75 9.66
C CYS A 241 -20.21 4.02 8.30
N ALA A 242 -19.43 4.45 7.31
CA ALA A 242 -19.92 4.61 5.93
C ALA A 242 -20.37 3.28 5.32
N LEU A 243 -19.61 2.20 5.54
CA LEU A 243 -20.00 0.86 5.10
C LEU A 243 -21.34 0.42 5.71
N LEU A 244 -21.55 0.66 7.01
CA LEU A 244 -22.81 0.33 7.68
C LEU A 244 -24.00 1.11 7.10
N ALA A 245 -23.81 2.40 6.83
CA ALA A 245 -24.82 3.23 6.19
C ALA A 245 -25.17 2.74 4.77
N ASP A 246 -24.16 2.38 3.97
CA ASP A 246 -24.36 1.83 2.63
C ASP A 246 -25.17 0.53 2.65
N ILE A 247 -24.91 -0.35 3.63
CA ILE A 247 -25.67 -1.58 3.79
C ILE A 247 -27.12 -1.27 4.17
N ALA A 248 -27.36 -0.34 5.10
CA ALA A 248 -28.72 0.10 5.45
C ALA A 248 -29.48 0.63 4.22
N ILE A 249 -28.83 1.46 3.39
CA ILE A 249 -29.40 1.98 2.14
C ILE A 249 -29.75 0.83 1.19
N ILE A 250 -28.81 -0.08 0.90
CA ILE A 250 -29.03 -1.19 -0.04
C ILE A 250 -30.19 -2.10 0.41
N LYS A 251 -30.32 -2.33 1.71
CA LYS A 251 -31.32 -3.25 2.27
C LYS A 251 -32.71 -2.65 2.28
N SER A 252 -32.84 -1.36 2.61
CA SER A 252 -34.10 -0.64 2.41
C SER A 252 -34.60 -0.73 0.96
N SER A 253 -33.70 -0.59 -0.05
CA SER A 253 -34.08 -0.71 -1.46
C SER A 253 -34.62 -2.11 -1.81
N LYS A 254 -34.00 -3.16 -1.24
CA LYS A 254 -34.40 -4.55 -1.50
C LYS A 254 -35.73 -4.90 -0.83
N ALA A 255 -35.97 -4.43 0.38
CA ALA A 255 -37.25 -4.62 1.09
C ALA A 255 -38.42 -3.97 0.31
N ILE A 256 -38.23 -2.75 -0.20
CA ILE A 256 -39.22 -2.05 -1.02
C ILE A 256 -39.54 -2.83 -2.31
N LYS A 257 -38.51 -3.37 -2.99
CA LYS A 257 -38.69 -4.16 -4.22
C LYS A 257 -39.39 -5.49 -4.01
N LEU A 258 -39.23 -6.14 -2.86
CA LEU A 258 -39.89 -7.42 -2.56
C LEU A 258 -41.36 -7.26 -2.16
N ASN A 259 -41.71 -6.17 -1.47
CA ASN A 259 -43.02 -6.06 -0.84
C ASN A 259 -44.12 -5.43 -1.71
N GLY A 260 -43.80 -4.88 -2.89
CA GLY A 260 -44.76 -4.62 -4.00
C GLY A 260 -46.02 -3.78 -3.70
N TYR A 261 -46.17 -3.23 -2.49
CA TYR A 261 -47.33 -2.49 -2.03
C TYR A 261 -46.85 -1.33 -1.16
N GLU A 262 -47.26 -0.12 -1.52
CA GLU A 262 -47.27 1.04 -0.63
C GLU A 262 -48.13 0.66 0.59
N SER A 263 -47.48 0.17 1.65
CA SER A 263 -48.08 0.15 2.98
C SER A 263 -47.68 1.45 3.65
N LEU A 264 -48.69 2.22 4.02
CA LEU A 264 -48.58 3.38 4.90
C LEU A 264 -48.15 2.88 6.29
N ASP A 265 -46.85 2.78 6.52
CA ASP A 265 -46.27 2.68 7.86
C ASP A 265 -44.83 3.25 7.85
N ASP A 266 -44.71 4.49 8.34
CA ASP A 266 -43.57 5.25 8.90
C ASP A 266 -42.08 4.93 8.55
N GLY A 267 -41.78 4.33 7.39
CA GLY A 267 -40.42 4.03 6.94
C GLY A 267 -39.94 4.90 5.77
N ALA A 268 -38.77 5.53 5.92
CA ALA A 268 -38.11 6.29 4.86
C ALA A 268 -37.85 5.42 3.61
N SER A 269 -38.09 5.96 2.40
CA SER A 269 -37.77 5.25 1.16
C SER A 269 -36.26 5.08 0.98
N SER A 270 -35.83 4.17 0.10
CA SER A 270 -34.39 3.97 -0.15
C SER A 270 -33.70 5.20 -0.74
N ASP A 271 -34.43 6.00 -1.52
CA ASP A 271 -33.89 7.24 -2.06
C ASP A 271 -33.80 8.29 -0.93
N ASP A 272 -34.79 8.31 -0.02
CA ASP A 272 -34.74 9.16 1.18
C ASP A 272 -33.57 8.81 2.10
N LEU A 273 -33.26 7.53 2.34
CA LEU A 273 -32.14 7.14 3.21
C LEU A 273 -30.78 7.51 2.61
N ARG A 274 -30.63 7.40 1.29
CA ARG A 274 -29.42 7.83 0.59
C ARG A 274 -29.23 9.34 0.71
N ASP A 275 -30.30 10.10 0.54
CA ASP A 275 -30.26 11.57 0.66
C ASP A 275 -30.01 12.02 2.10
N ILE A 276 -30.63 11.35 3.08
CA ILE A 276 -30.38 11.57 4.51
C ILE A 276 -28.91 11.31 4.83
N TRP A 277 -28.35 10.15 4.46
CA TRP A 277 -26.94 9.84 4.71
C TRP A 277 -26.00 10.83 4.03
N SER A 278 -26.26 11.15 2.76
CA SER A 278 -25.43 12.11 2.00
C SER A 278 -25.44 13.49 2.64
N SER A 279 -26.60 13.94 3.14
CA SER A 279 -26.74 15.19 3.88
C SER A 279 -25.98 15.17 5.21
N LEU A 280 -26.15 14.11 6.01
CA LEU A 280 -25.46 13.93 7.30
C LEU A 280 -23.95 13.89 7.15
N HIS A 281 -23.44 13.11 6.18
CA HIS A 281 -22.02 12.98 5.91
C HIS A 281 -21.45 14.29 5.36
N GLY A 282 -22.15 14.94 4.43
CA GLY A 282 -21.74 16.24 3.89
C GLY A 282 -21.62 17.31 4.97
N GLN A 283 -22.64 17.39 5.85
CA GLN A 283 -22.62 18.30 7.00
C GLN A 283 -21.47 17.97 7.96
N TYR A 284 -21.23 16.70 8.27
CA TYR A 284 -20.12 16.29 9.13
C TYR A 284 -18.76 16.70 8.57
N VAL A 285 -18.50 16.42 7.29
CA VAL A 285 -17.23 16.78 6.63
C VAL A 285 -17.00 18.29 6.65
N GLU A 286 -18.04 19.07 6.36
CA GLU A 286 -17.95 20.53 6.39
C GLU A 286 -17.68 21.06 7.80
N GLU A 287 -18.45 20.62 8.80
CA GLU A 287 -18.26 21.02 10.21
C GLU A 287 -16.88 20.59 10.72
N TYR A 288 -16.40 19.41 10.32
CA TYR A 288 -15.12 18.87 10.74
C TYR A 288 -13.96 19.72 10.19
N GLU A 289 -13.97 20.04 8.90
CA GLU A 289 -12.96 20.92 8.30
C GLU A 289 -13.00 22.34 8.89
N GLN A 290 -14.20 22.89 9.13
CA GLN A 290 -14.34 24.19 9.81
C GLN A 290 -13.78 24.15 11.24
N CYS A 291 -13.98 23.05 11.97
CA CYS A 291 -13.43 22.87 13.30
C CYS A 291 -11.90 22.80 13.27
N ILE A 292 -11.32 22.04 12.32
CA ILE A 292 -9.87 22.00 12.12
C ILE A 292 -9.33 23.38 11.74
N ASP A 293 -9.98 24.11 10.83
CA ASP A 293 -9.58 25.46 10.44
C ASP A 293 -9.66 26.45 11.61
N SER A 294 -10.70 26.37 12.45
CA SER A 294 -10.83 27.14 13.69
C SER A 294 -9.65 26.87 14.64
N ILE A 295 -9.28 25.59 14.82
CA ILE A 295 -8.12 25.21 15.62
C ILE A 295 -6.84 25.83 15.04
N MET A 296 -6.69 25.84 13.70
CA MET A 296 -5.53 26.38 12.99
C MET A 296 -5.35 27.90 13.10
N LEU A 297 -6.38 28.65 13.54
CA LEU A 297 -6.27 30.08 13.80
C LEU A 297 -5.49 30.41 15.08
N SER A 298 -5.22 29.41 15.92
CA SER A 298 -4.43 29.56 17.14
C SER A 298 -2.99 29.96 16.83
N ASP A 299 -2.31 30.58 17.80
CA ASP A 299 -0.90 30.92 17.67
C ASP A 299 -0.03 29.65 17.56
N ARG A 300 0.92 29.66 16.62
CA ARG A 300 1.90 28.58 16.49
C ARG A 300 2.80 28.54 17.70
N VAL A 301 2.88 27.38 18.34
CA VAL A 301 3.82 27.17 19.44
C VAL A 301 5.18 26.68 18.90
N THR A 302 6.26 27.16 19.51
CA THR A 302 7.63 26.75 19.17
C THR A 302 8.07 25.48 19.89
N GLN A 303 7.33 25.07 20.92
CA GLN A 303 7.59 23.87 21.72
C GLN A 303 6.30 23.08 21.89
N PHE A 304 6.43 21.75 21.94
CA PHE A 304 5.32 20.85 22.15
C PHE A 304 4.58 21.13 23.46
N ASN A 305 3.27 21.34 23.40
CA ASN A 305 2.40 21.52 24.56
C ASN A 305 1.14 20.66 24.45
N PHE A 306 1.13 19.53 25.17
CA PHE A 306 0.02 18.58 25.17
C PHE A 306 -1.30 19.17 25.70
N GLU A 307 -1.25 20.01 26.74
CA GLU A 307 -2.46 20.59 27.35
C GLU A 307 -3.17 21.54 26.39
N SER A 308 -2.42 22.38 25.67
CA SER A 308 -2.99 23.25 24.63
C SER A 308 -3.65 22.45 23.50
N LEU A 309 -3.07 21.31 23.13
CA LEU A 309 -3.63 20.40 22.13
C LEU A 309 -4.92 19.73 22.64
N CYS A 310 -4.94 19.26 23.89
CA CYS A 310 -6.15 18.73 24.52
C CYS A 310 -7.28 19.76 24.50
N ASN A 311 -6.99 21.01 24.88
CA ASN A 311 -7.98 22.09 24.88
C ASN A 311 -8.49 22.39 23.46
N ALA A 312 -7.62 22.39 22.46
CA ALA A 312 -8.00 22.62 21.08
C ALA A 312 -8.89 21.48 20.52
N LEU A 313 -8.50 20.22 20.73
CA LEU A 313 -9.29 19.05 20.31
C LEU A 313 -10.56 18.85 21.16
N GLY A 314 -10.72 19.62 22.24
CA GLY A 314 -12.01 19.77 22.93
C GLY A 314 -13.11 20.30 22.00
N GLN A 315 -12.78 21.14 21.00
CA GLN A 315 -13.75 21.63 20.01
C GLN A 315 -14.32 20.49 19.15
N LEU A 316 -13.47 19.54 18.73
CA LEU A 316 -13.92 18.35 18.00
C LEU A 316 -14.87 17.49 18.86
N SER A 317 -14.66 17.47 20.17
CA SER A 317 -15.46 16.60 21.05
C SER A 317 -16.96 16.94 21.04
N GLU A 318 -17.32 18.21 20.90
CA GLU A 318 -18.72 18.62 20.81
C GLU A 318 -19.31 18.33 19.42
N LEU A 319 -18.51 18.50 18.36
CA LEU A 319 -18.87 18.12 17.01
C LEU A 319 -19.19 16.62 16.91
N GLU A 320 -18.31 15.75 17.42
CA GLU A 320 -18.50 14.30 17.36
C GLU A 320 -19.77 13.84 18.09
N LYS A 321 -20.06 14.43 19.26
CA LYS A 321 -21.29 14.13 20.01
C LYS A 321 -22.53 14.57 19.25
N ALA A 322 -22.48 15.76 18.63
CA ALA A 322 -23.58 16.27 17.81
C ALA A 322 -23.79 15.41 16.57
N ALA A 323 -22.72 14.97 15.90
CA ALA A 323 -22.77 14.09 14.74
C ALA A 323 -23.42 12.73 15.08
N ASN A 324 -22.97 12.08 16.15
CA ASN A 324 -23.57 10.83 16.63
C ASN A 324 -25.06 10.99 16.98
N LEU A 325 -25.44 12.12 17.58
CA LEU A 325 -26.85 12.42 17.88
C LEU A 325 -27.68 12.61 16.60
N ARG A 326 -27.15 13.29 15.58
CA ARG A 326 -27.83 13.46 14.29
C ARG A 326 -28.05 12.12 13.58
N VAL A 327 -27.06 11.23 13.61
CA VAL A 327 -27.20 9.88 13.03
C VAL A 327 -28.26 9.07 13.78
N ALA A 328 -28.24 9.08 15.12
CA ALA A 328 -29.26 8.37 15.89
C ALA A 328 -30.67 8.92 15.62
N ASN A 329 -30.82 10.25 15.60
CA ASN A 329 -32.11 10.92 15.39
C ASN A 329 -32.66 10.75 13.97
N SER A 330 -31.80 10.56 12.97
CA SER A 330 -32.25 10.36 11.58
C SER A 330 -32.86 8.98 11.35
N GLY A 331 -32.58 8.01 12.23
CA GLY A 331 -33.01 6.63 12.07
C GLY A 331 -32.38 5.93 10.87
N VAL A 332 -31.30 6.46 10.29
CA VAL A 332 -30.66 5.91 9.07
C VAL A 332 -30.18 4.46 9.25
N LEU A 333 -29.91 4.06 10.49
CA LEU A 333 -29.48 2.70 10.87
C LEU A 333 -30.59 1.85 11.49
N LYS A 334 -31.82 2.37 11.58
CA LYS A 334 -32.97 1.65 12.13
C LYS A 334 -33.42 0.56 11.15
N GLY A 335 -33.73 -0.62 11.67
CA GLY A 335 -34.21 -1.75 10.87
C GLY A 335 -33.10 -2.64 10.31
N LEU A 336 -31.82 -2.31 10.52
CA LEU A 336 -30.68 -3.12 10.09
C LEU A 336 -30.59 -4.41 10.92
N HIS A 337 -30.49 -5.57 10.28
CA HIS A 337 -30.42 -6.85 10.98
C HIS A 337 -28.99 -7.17 11.43
N MET A 338 -28.84 -7.82 12.60
CA MET A 338 -27.52 -8.15 13.16
C MET A 338 -26.65 -8.99 12.22
N ASP A 339 -27.25 -9.92 11.46
CA ASP A 339 -26.53 -10.69 10.44
C ASP A 339 -25.94 -9.83 9.31
N GLU A 340 -26.56 -8.68 9.02
CA GLU A 340 -26.08 -7.76 7.98
C GLU A 340 -24.86 -6.98 8.47
N ILE A 341 -24.86 -6.61 9.75
CA ILE A 341 -23.71 -6.00 10.43
C ILE A 341 -22.56 -7.00 10.53
N LYS A 342 -22.86 -8.25 10.87
CA LYS A 342 -21.86 -9.32 10.88
C LYS A 342 -21.28 -9.54 9.49
N TRP A 343 -22.14 -9.60 8.47
CA TRP A 343 -21.70 -9.70 7.07
C TRP A 343 -20.82 -8.50 6.67
N ALA A 344 -21.16 -7.28 7.10
CA ALA A 344 -20.36 -6.08 6.89
C ALA A 344 -18.94 -6.24 7.48
N GLY A 345 -18.86 -6.72 8.73
CA GLY A 345 -17.59 -6.95 9.41
C GLY A 345 -16.74 -8.03 8.74
N GLU A 346 -17.37 -9.12 8.28
CA GLU A 346 -16.68 -10.21 7.54
C GLU A 346 -16.15 -9.78 6.17
N HIS A 347 -16.76 -8.77 5.55
CA HIS A 347 -16.39 -8.25 4.22
C HIS A 347 -15.66 -6.89 4.28
N LEU A 348 -15.35 -6.41 5.48
CA LEU A 348 -14.59 -5.20 5.67
C LEU A 348 -13.18 -5.38 5.10
N VAL A 349 -12.74 -4.42 4.28
CA VAL A 349 -11.38 -4.44 3.74
C VAL A 349 -10.43 -3.92 4.80
N PHE A 350 -9.49 -4.76 5.22
CA PHE A 350 -8.42 -4.41 6.14
C PHE A 350 -7.19 -3.92 5.39
N GLN A 351 -6.37 -3.10 6.06
CA GLN A 351 -5.02 -2.78 5.59
C GLN A 351 -4.19 -4.07 5.49
N ASP A 352 -3.38 -4.19 4.44
CA ASP A 352 -2.55 -5.36 4.20
C ASP A 352 -1.61 -5.64 5.38
N GLY A 353 -1.61 -6.87 5.90
CA GLY A 353 -0.83 -7.31 7.06
C GLY A 353 -1.43 -6.99 8.43
N CYS A 354 -2.51 -6.21 8.53
CA CYS A 354 -3.14 -5.85 9.80
C CYS A 354 -3.73 -7.06 10.53
N LEU A 355 -4.52 -7.89 9.84
CA LEU A 355 -5.17 -9.04 10.47
C LEU A 355 -4.16 -10.11 10.87
N GLU A 356 -3.13 -10.30 10.06
CA GLU A 356 -2.02 -11.22 10.32
C GLU A 356 -1.30 -10.83 11.61
N PHE A 357 -0.99 -9.55 11.78
CA PHE A 357 -0.34 -9.02 12.99
C PHE A 357 -1.11 -9.37 14.27
N PHE A 358 -2.41 -9.06 14.33
CA PHE A 358 -3.22 -9.35 15.51
C PHE A 358 -3.41 -10.85 15.73
N ARG A 359 -3.60 -11.62 14.65
CA ARG A 359 -3.74 -13.08 14.72
C ARG A 359 -2.46 -13.76 15.23
N GLU A 360 -1.30 -13.19 14.93
CA GLU A 360 -0.01 -13.69 15.42
C GLU A 360 0.17 -13.46 16.92
N ILE A 361 -0.22 -12.28 17.41
CA ILE A 361 -0.26 -11.97 18.85
C ILE A 361 -1.18 -12.95 19.57
N GLU A 362 -2.39 -13.14 19.05
CA GLU A 362 -3.43 -13.97 19.69
C GLU A 362 -3.04 -15.47 19.75
N LYS A 363 -2.30 -15.96 18.75
CA LYS A 363 -1.81 -17.36 18.72
C LYS A 363 -0.63 -17.59 19.67
N SER A 364 0.14 -16.56 19.98
CA SER A 364 1.41 -16.69 20.65
C SER A 364 1.24 -16.67 22.17
N LYS A 365 1.06 -17.84 22.78
CA LYS A 365 0.83 -18.00 24.22
C LYS A 365 1.98 -17.51 25.11
N ASP A 366 3.17 -17.39 24.56
CA ASP A 366 4.36 -16.91 25.28
C ASP A 366 4.48 -15.39 25.27
N ILE A 367 3.64 -14.68 24.50
CA ILE A 367 3.64 -13.23 24.31
C ILE A 367 2.69 -12.55 25.30
N ALA A 368 3.23 -11.90 26.33
CA ALA A 368 2.47 -11.02 27.22
C ALA A 368 2.24 -9.64 26.59
N ILE A 369 1.52 -9.61 25.46
CA ILE A 369 1.01 -8.39 24.82
C ILE A 369 -0.50 -8.35 25.05
N ASP A 370 -0.97 -7.31 25.72
CA ASP A 370 -2.40 -6.97 25.75
C ASP A 370 -2.72 -6.04 24.59
N VAL A 371 -3.84 -6.29 23.92
CA VAL A 371 -4.25 -5.56 22.72
C VAL A 371 -5.62 -4.95 22.97
N HIS A 372 -5.76 -3.67 22.63
CA HIS A 372 -7.03 -2.95 22.68
C HIS A 372 -7.27 -2.16 21.41
N ILE A 373 -8.51 -2.19 20.93
CA ILE A 373 -8.95 -1.32 19.84
C ILE A 373 -9.78 -0.17 20.45
N LEU A 374 -9.42 1.08 20.17
CA LEU A 374 -10.21 2.24 20.57
C LEU A 374 -10.82 2.87 19.32
N SER A 375 -12.15 2.89 19.23
CA SER A 375 -12.83 3.36 18.02
C SER A 375 -14.09 4.16 18.28
N TYR A 376 -14.48 4.99 17.31
CA TYR A 376 -15.77 5.69 17.29
C TYR A 376 -16.89 4.87 16.62
N CYS A 377 -16.54 3.74 15.98
CA CYS A 377 -17.49 2.90 15.26
C CYS A 377 -18.71 2.54 16.10
N TRP A 378 -19.82 2.25 15.43
CA TRP A 378 -21.08 1.87 16.06
C TRP A 378 -21.26 0.35 16.19
N SER A 379 -20.24 -0.45 15.93
CA SER A 379 -20.27 -1.89 16.17
C SER A 379 -18.92 -2.40 16.65
N ALA A 380 -18.95 -3.20 17.72
CA ALA A 380 -17.80 -3.94 18.19
C ALA A 380 -17.83 -5.34 17.59
N SER A 381 -17.01 -5.63 16.58
CA SER A 381 -16.83 -7.02 16.14
C SER A 381 -15.44 -7.28 15.58
N GLY A 382 -14.96 -8.51 15.75
CA GLY A 382 -13.78 -9.06 15.05
C GLY A 382 -12.42 -8.94 15.75
N PHE A 383 -12.30 -8.24 16.89
CA PHE A 383 -11.03 -8.09 17.63
C PHE A 383 -11.19 -8.34 19.14
N PRO A 384 -10.12 -8.75 19.85
CA PRO A 384 -10.10 -8.79 21.31
C PRO A 384 -10.10 -7.36 21.89
N ASN A 385 -10.82 -7.19 23.01
CA ASN A 385 -10.92 -5.94 23.79
C ASN A 385 -11.19 -4.66 22.95
N VAL A 386 -12.29 -4.65 22.22
CA VAL A 386 -12.76 -3.47 21.47
C VAL A 386 -13.53 -2.52 22.38
N HIS A 387 -13.13 -1.25 22.37
CA HIS A 387 -13.79 -0.15 23.07
C HIS A 387 -14.35 0.81 22.02
N SER A 388 -15.64 0.66 21.72
CA SER A 388 -16.33 1.48 20.73
C SER A 388 -17.75 1.82 21.15
N ASN A 389 -18.41 2.68 20.38
CA ASN A 389 -19.86 2.80 20.47
C ASN A 389 -20.52 1.52 19.95
N GLU A 390 -21.79 1.32 20.30
CA GLU A 390 -22.55 0.12 19.91
C GLU A 390 -23.96 0.52 19.49
N LEU A 391 -24.46 -0.06 18.39
CA LEU A 391 -25.88 0.02 18.05
C LEU A 391 -26.71 -0.75 19.07
N LEU A 392 -27.86 -0.19 19.44
CA LEU A 392 -28.85 -0.88 20.25
C LEU A 392 -29.77 -1.72 19.36
N PHE A 393 -30.14 -2.90 19.85
CA PHE A 393 -30.99 -3.85 19.14
C PHE A 393 -32.23 -4.17 19.96
N ASP A 394 -33.35 -4.30 19.25
CA ASP A 394 -34.51 -5.06 19.72
C ASP A 394 -34.48 -6.43 19.04
N GLU A 395 -34.26 -7.47 19.85
CA GLU A 395 -33.88 -8.81 19.40
C GLU A 395 -32.67 -8.81 18.44
N SER A 396 -32.91 -8.93 17.14
CA SER A 396 -31.87 -8.96 16.10
C SER A 396 -31.92 -7.75 15.16
N ILE A 397 -32.78 -6.77 15.44
CA ILE A 397 -33.02 -5.61 14.58
C ILE A 397 -32.55 -4.34 15.30
N SER A 398 -31.72 -3.55 14.62
CA SER A 398 -31.22 -2.27 15.13
C SER A 398 -32.36 -1.29 15.37
N THR A 399 -32.40 -0.68 16.54
CA THR A 399 -33.32 0.42 16.86
C THR A 399 -32.91 1.74 16.20
N GLY A 400 -31.67 1.81 15.69
CA GLY A 400 -31.04 3.03 15.19
C GLY A 400 -30.41 3.89 16.30
N GLU A 401 -30.65 3.57 17.57
CA GLU A 401 -30.01 4.25 18.70
C GLU A 401 -28.56 3.75 18.89
N ILE A 402 -27.70 4.66 19.34
CA ILE A 402 -26.27 4.39 19.56
C ILE A 402 -25.99 4.49 21.06
N LEU A 403 -25.52 3.38 21.65
CA LEU A 403 -24.89 3.34 22.96
C LEU A 403 -23.50 3.98 22.88
N LYS A 404 -23.38 5.15 23.47
CA LYS A 404 -22.21 6.02 23.41
C LYS A 404 -21.20 5.66 24.49
N ARG A 405 -20.09 5.03 24.11
CA ARG A 405 -18.99 4.67 25.03
C ARG A 405 -17.72 5.47 24.76
N VAL A 406 -17.35 5.62 23.49
CA VAL A 406 -16.15 6.35 23.06
C VAL A 406 -16.50 7.13 21.80
N GLN A 407 -16.71 8.45 21.93
CA GLN A 407 -17.18 9.29 20.82
C GLN A 407 -16.18 10.34 20.38
N ASN A 408 -15.18 10.67 21.18
CA ASN A 408 -14.29 11.80 20.88
C ASN A 408 -12.85 11.58 21.34
N PRO A 409 -11.90 12.45 20.94
CA PRO A 409 -10.48 12.24 21.23
C PRO A 409 -10.19 12.24 22.73
N THR A 410 -10.94 13.04 23.49
CA THR A 410 -10.80 13.16 24.95
C THR A 410 -11.27 11.89 25.65
N GLU A 411 -12.40 11.31 25.22
CA GLU A 411 -12.91 10.02 25.71
C GLU A 411 -11.96 8.87 25.35
N LYS A 412 -11.43 8.82 24.11
CA LYS A 412 -10.36 7.86 23.74
C LYS A 412 -9.17 7.96 24.70
N LEU A 413 -8.72 9.17 25.00
CA LEU A 413 -7.62 9.42 25.93
C LEU A 413 -7.96 8.96 27.36
N GLN A 414 -9.19 9.17 27.83
CA GLN A 414 -9.64 8.70 29.13
C GLN A 414 -9.58 7.17 29.20
N THR A 415 -10.18 6.48 28.23
CA THR A 415 -10.15 5.01 28.13
C THR A 415 -8.73 4.46 28.07
N PHE A 416 -7.86 5.07 27.24
CA PHE A 416 -6.44 4.73 27.18
C PHE A 416 -5.76 4.82 28.56
N ASN A 417 -5.98 5.93 29.27
CA ASN A 417 -5.37 6.15 30.59
C ASN A 417 -5.90 5.15 31.64
N GLU A 418 -7.18 4.81 31.61
CA GLU A 418 -7.79 3.84 32.52
C GLU A 418 -7.20 2.44 32.32
N ILE A 419 -7.11 1.99 31.07
CA ILE A 419 -6.50 0.70 30.71
C ILE A 419 -5.04 0.67 31.15
N CYS A 420 -4.26 1.72 30.83
CA CYS A 420 -2.87 1.80 31.25
C CYS A 420 -2.72 1.71 32.78
N LYS A 421 -3.59 2.38 33.56
CA LYS A 421 -3.59 2.31 35.03
C LYS A 421 -3.91 0.91 35.55
N MET A 422 -4.91 0.24 34.99
CA MET A 422 -5.30 -1.12 35.41
C MET A 422 -4.16 -2.11 35.18
N SER A 423 -3.49 -2.00 34.04
CA SER A 423 -2.39 -2.89 33.67
C SER A 423 -1.10 -2.58 34.44
N SER A 424 -0.97 -1.38 35.04
CA SER A 424 0.22 -0.94 35.81
C SER A 424 0.36 -1.60 37.19
N ASN A 425 -0.68 -2.28 37.69
CA ASN A 425 -0.63 -2.92 39.02
C ASN A 425 0.43 -4.04 39.14
N ASN A 426 1.00 -4.49 38.02
CA ASN A 426 2.04 -5.53 37.93
C ASN A 426 3.44 -5.01 37.50
N GLY A 427 3.66 -3.69 37.43
CA GLY A 427 4.91 -3.08 36.96
C GLY A 427 4.68 -1.95 35.94
N ARG A 428 5.75 -1.29 35.47
CA ARG A 428 5.64 -0.26 34.42
C ARG A 428 5.45 -0.94 33.06
N ASN A 429 4.30 -0.74 32.44
CA ASN A 429 4.03 -1.27 31.10
C ASN A 429 4.51 -0.29 30.02
N LEU A 430 5.03 -0.84 28.92
CA LEU A 430 5.38 -0.07 27.75
C LEU A 430 4.14 0.04 26.84
N SER A 431 3.70 1.28 26.58
CA SER A 431 2.50 1.55 25.80
C SER A 431 2.83 1.93 24.35
N VAL A 432 2.18 1.26 23.40
CA VAL A 432 2.27 1.59 21.98
C VAL A 432 0.89 1.91 21.44
N TYR A 433 0.75 3.04 20.77
CA TYR A 433 -0.48 3.41 20.10
C TYR A 433 -0.26 3.50 18.60
N ILE A 434 -1.12 2.84 17.83
CA ILE A 434 -1.11 2.83 16.36
C ILE A 434 -2.36 3.58 15.88
N GLY A 435 -2.20 4.58 15.01
CA GLY A 435 -3.32 5.38 14.51
C GLY A 435 -2.98 6.13 13.23
N GLY A 436 -3.99 6.63 12.52
CA GLY A 436 -3.80 7.39 11.26
C GLY A 436 -4.48 8.77 11.24
N SER A 437 -5.38 9.03 12.21
CA SER A 437 -6.29 10.18 12.19
C SER A 437 -6.03 11.16 13.33
N VAL A 438 -6.64 12.35 13.24
CA VAL A 438 -6.59 13.38 14.29
C VAL A 438 -7.23 12.88 15.60
N GLU A 439 -8.20 11.99 15.46
CA GLU A 439 -8.95 11.37 16.55
C GLU A 439 -8.07 10.58 17.53
N ASP A 440 -7.00 10.00 17.00
CA ASP A 440 -6.03 9.21 17.74
C ASP A 440 -4.88 10.06 18.31
N LEU A 441 -4.78 11.34 17.92
CA LEU A 441 -3.60 12.17 18.16
C LEU A 441 -3.24 12.31 19.64
N LEU A 442 -4.26 12.46 20.50
CA LEU A 442 -4.04 12.55 21.95
C LEU A 442 -3.43 11.27 22.51
N CYS A 443 -3.93 10.10 22.11
CA CYS A 443 -3.40 8.82 22.56
C CYS A 443 -2.03 8.53 21.94
N LEU A 444 -1.83 8.83 20.65
CA LEU A 444 -0.56 8.73 19.94
C LEU A 444 0.56 9.48 20.66
N LEU A 445 0.30 10.72 21.10
CA LEU A 445 1.29 11.53 21.82
C LEU A 445 1.44 11.12 23.28
N LYS A 446 0.40 10.54 23.89
CA LYS A 446 0.42 10.11 25.29
C LYS A 446 1.17 8.79 25.48
N ALA A 447 1.07 7.87 24.52
CA ALA A 447 1.75 6.59 24.54
C ALA A 447 3.28 6.75 24.52
N ASP A 448 3.99 5.78 25.10
CA ASP A 448 5.45 5.78 25.08
C ASP A 448 5.99 5.75 23.64
N ILE A 449 5.29 5.02 22.77
CA ILE A 449 5.56 4.96 21.33
C ILE A 449 4.26 5.23 20.56
N GLY A 450 4.15 6.41 19.97
CA GLY A 450 3.11 6.71 19.00
C GLY A 450 3.57 6.35 17.58
N VAL A 451 2.85 5.44 16.93
CA VAL A 451 3.09 5.01 15.55
C VAL A 451 1.95 5.48 14.66
N VAL A 452 2.29 6.23 13.63
CA VAL A 452 1.34 6.82 12.69
C VAL A 452 1.45 6.12 11.35
N ILE A 453 0.41 5.39 10.98
CA ILE A 453 0.31 4.81 9.64
C ILE A 453 -0.32 5.83 8.69
N SER A 454 0.37 6.14 7.60
CA SER A 454 -0.14 7.03 6.53
C SER A 454 -0.79 8.34 7.07
N PRO A 455 0.00 9.25 7.67
CA PRO A 455 -0.53 10.43 8.37
C PRO A 455 -1.48 11.26 7.48
N SER A 456 -2.67 11.57 8.00
CA SER A 456 -3.62 12.42 7.29
C SER A 456 -3.11 13.86 7.11
N ALA A 457 -3.67 14.58 6.13
CA ALA A 457 -3.31 15.97 5.87
C ALA A 457 -3.56 16.87 7.10
N ASN A 458 -4.69 16.68 7.79
CA ASN A 458 -5.04 17.44 8.98
C ASN A 458 -4.12 17.12 10.18
N LEU A 459 -3.71 15.86 10.35
CA LEU A 459 -2.70 15.48 11.33
C LEU A 459 -1.35 16.19 11.05
N THR A 460 -0.97 16.28 9.78
CA THR A 460 0.25 16.98 9.34
C THR A 460 0.18 18.49 9.60
N ARG A 461 -0.99 19.12 9.38
CA ARG A 461 -1.22 20.53 9.69
C ARG A 461 -1.08 20.81 11.19
N LEU A 462 -1.65 19.94 12.03
CA LEU A 462 -1.61 20.07 13.50
C LEU A 462 -0.19 19.96 14.07
N ALA A 463 0.66 19.13 13.46
CA ALA A 463 2.06 19.00 13.88
C ALA A 463 2.81 20.34 13.88
N GLY A 464 2.66 21.11 12.81
CA GLY A 464 3.28 22.43 12.68
C GLY A 464 2.70 23.48 13.63
N LEU A 465 1.46 23.33 14.07
CA LEU A 465 0.80 24.25 14.99
C LEU A 465 1.18 23.98 16.44
N PHE A 466 1.17 22.71 16.85
CA PHE A 466 1.35 22.26 18.24
C PHE A 466 2.76 21.79 18.59
N GLY A 467 3.71 21.91 17.67
CA GLY A 467 5.14 21.71 17.94
C GLY A 467 5.55 20.25 18.15
N PHE A 468 4.77 19.28 17.66
CA PHE A 468 5.20 17.87 17.59
C PHE A 468 5.71 17.53 16.19
N SER A 469 6.46 16.42 16.06
CA SER A 469 7.18 16.06 14.85
C SER A 469 6.98 14.62 14.45
N PHE A 470 7.08 14.37 13.14
CA PHE A 470 7.07 13.04 12.55
C PHE A 470 8.49 12.59 12.21
N VAL A 471 8.79 11.33 12.56
CA VAL A 471 10.06 10.68 12.24
C VAL A 471 9.77 9.35 11.57
N PRO A 472 10.32 9.05 10.37
CA PRO A 472 10.18 7.72 9.78
C PRO A 472 10.65 6.64 10.75
N LEU A 473 9.85 5.58 10.97
CA LEU A 473 10.10 4.57 12.00
C LEU A 473 11.52 4.03 11.93
N PHE A 474 11.97 3.56 10.76
CA PHE A 474 13.34 3.05 10.58
C PHE A 474 14.43 4.04 11.00
N SER A 475 14.30 5.32 10.64
CA SER A 475 15.26 6.37 11.03
C SER A 475 15.29 6.57 12.55
N GLY A 476 14.10 6.58 13.18
CA GLY A 476 13.93 6.63 14.62
C GLY A 476 14.57 5.45 15.34
N LEU A 477 14.36 4.24 14.82
CA LEU A 477 14.93 3.01 15.34
C LEU A 477 16.46 2.99 15.22
N VAL A 478 17.04 3.44 14.11
CA VAL A 478 18.50 3.57 13.97
C VAL A 478 19.08 4.49 15.05
N LYS A 479 18.41 5.60 15.35
CA LYS A 479 18.84 6.51 16.43
C LYS A 479 18.75 5.81 17.80
N LYS A 480 17.65 5.13 18.10
CA LYS A 480 17.44 4.40 19.35
C LYS A 480 18.43 3.24 19.53
N GLN A 481 18.77 2.53 18.46
CA GLN A 481 19.76 1.47 18.47
C GLN A 481 21.16 2.02 18.77
N ARG A 482 21.49 3.21 18.26
CA ARG A 482 22.74 3.89 18.57
C ARG A 482 22.81 4.30 20.03
N GLU A 483 21.73 4.89 20.56
CA GLU A 483 21.61 5.25 21.98
C GLU A 483 21.84 4.02 22.89
N LEU A 484 21.30 2.86 22.52
CA LEU A 484 21.50 1.60 23.24
C LEU A 484 22.96 1.12 23.23
N ILE A 485 23.65 1.22 22.09
CA ILE A 485 25.04 0.76 21.94
C ILE A 485 26.02 1.67 22.69
N GLU A 486 25.76 2.98 22.72
CA GLU A 486 26.59 3.99 23.40
C GLU A 486 26.48 3.94 24.93
N GLY A 487 25.84 2.91 25.50
CA GLY A 487 25.65 2.73 26.93
C GLY A 487 24.46 3.50 27.51
N GLY A 488 23.63 4.10 26.65
CA GLY A 488 22.35 4.67 27.04
C GLY A 488 21.26 3.60 27.22
N CYS A 489 20.23 3.92 28.00
CA CYS A 489 18.97 3.19 27.94
C CYS A 489 18.10 3.85 26.86
N PRO A 490 17.68 3.15 25.79
CA PRO A 490 16.78 3.71 24.79
C PRO A 490 15.39 3.88 25.41
N CYS A 491 15.21 4.94 26.21
CA CYS A 491 13.93 5.23 26.81
C CYS A 491 13.01 5.83 25.74
N TRP A 492 11.93 5.11 25.44
CA TRP A 492 10.72 5.73 24.93
C TRP A 492 9.95 6.33 26.10
N SER A 493 9.32 7.46 25.84
CA SER A 493 8.54 8.16 26.85
C SER A 493 7.40 8.89 26.17
N GLY A 494 6.22 8.76 26.77
CA GLY A 494 5.07 9.55 26.36
C GLY A 494 5.35 11.05 26.46
N LEU A 495 4.59 11.82 25.70
CA LEU A 495 4.65 13.29 25.65
C LEU A 495 6.00 13.85 25.15
N SER A 496 6.79 13.06 24.42
CA SER A 496 8.05 13.51 23.81
C SER A 496 7.87 14.47 22.62
N GLY A 497 6.64 14.60 22.11
CA GLY A 497 6.35 15.34 20.88
C GLY A 497 6.91 14.67 19.61
N THR A 498 7.30 13.40 19.68
CA THR A 498 7.78 12.62 18.54
C THR A 498 6.83 11.49 18.22
N LEU A 499 6.36 11.43 16.98
CA LEU A 499 5.54 10.35 16.44
C LEU A 499 6.29 9.63 15.31
N TYR A 500 6.24 8.31 15.29
CA TYR A 500 6.94 7.51 14.29
C TYR A 500 6.02 7.20 13.11
N THR A 501 6.39 7.56 11.89
CA THR A 501 5.57 7.29 10.71
C THR A 501 5.96 5.99 10.01
N VAL A 502 4.95 5.22 9.60
CA VAL A 502 5.08 4.01 8.79
C VAL A 502 4.19 4.07 7.56
N SER A 503 4.54 3.29 6.54
CA SER A 503 3.80 3.15 5.29
C SER A 503 2.92 1.90 5.22
N SER A 504 3.15 0.91 6.09
CA SER A 504 2.41 -0.35 6.11
C SER A 504 2.44 -1.03 7.47
N TRP A 505 1.51 -1.97 7.69
CA TRP A 505 1.55 -2.85 8.85
C TRP A 505 2.75 -3.79 8.85
N ALA A 506 3.40 -4.04 7.70
CA ALA A 506 4.64 -4.82 7.67
C ALA A 506 5.77 -4.16 8.46
N GLU A 507 5.87 -2.82 8.45
CA GLU A 507 6.85 -2.10 9.28
C GLU A 507 6.52 -2.22 10.77
N ILE A 508 5.24 -2.12 11.13
CA ILE A 508 4.75 -2.29 12.52
C ILE A 508 5.05 -3.71 13.00
N HIS A 509 4.74 -4.69 12.17
CA HIS A 509 4.93 -6.10 12.46
C HIS A 509 6.42 -6.41 12.68
N ALA A 510 7.28 -6.01 11.75
CA ALA A 510 8.73 -6.19 11.85
C ALA A 510 9.32 -5.49 13.08
N PHE A 511 8.81 -4.33 13.43
CA PHE A 511 9.25 -3.60 14.62
C PHE A 511 8.85 -4.29 15.92
N ILE A 512 7.58 -4.67 16.04
CA ILE A 512 7.02 -5.16 17.31
C ILE A 512 7.32 -6.65 17.53
N LEU A 513 7.00 -7.49 16.55
CA LEU A 513 7.10 -8.96 16.67
C LEU A 513 8.35 -9.53 16.00
N GLY A 514 8.87 -8.87 14.97
CA GLY A 514 10.02 -9.34 14.19
C GLY A 514 9.62 -9.88 12.82
N THR A 515 10.54 -10.61 12.17
CA THR A 515 10.36 -11.22 10.84
C THR A 515 10.02 -12.68 10.90
#